data_AF-R1GMI5-F1
#
_entry.id   AF-R1GMI5-F1
#
_cell.length_a   1.000
_cell.length_b   1.000
_cell.length_c   1.000
_cell.angle_alpha   90.00
_cell.angle_beta   90.00
_cell.angle_gamma   90.00
#
_symmetry.space_group_name_H-M   'P 1'
#
loop_
_entity.id
_entity.type
_entity.pdbx_description
1 polymer ?
#
loop_
_entity_poly.entity_id
_entity_poly.type
_entity_poly.pdbx_seq_one_letter_code
_entity_poly.pdbx_strand_id
1 'polypeptide(L)'
;MSHLVVREGEGHCNGVLIHIDDNALEVFDIREAGYQRVPLESDRIQVLEEGFAVDGPVYVYVTDEVIAPCSHHPIAQSYVDTVLAGCLRYSADFAQSFINSTYGWRFPRIDDRHSPVYQRVAGVADEDRSKIDLMLADFPNYIEN
;
A
#
# COMPACT_ATOMS: atom_id res chain seq x y z
N MET A 1 8.72 -9.10 -3.84
CA MET A 1 8.73 -7.72 -4.36
C MET A 1 7.44 -7.06 -3.94
N SER A 2 7.47 -5.86 -3.37
CA SER A 2 6.25 -5.10 -3.08
C SER A 2 5.78 -4.42 -4.36
N HIS A 3 4.48 -4.49 -4.64
CA HIS A 3 3.89 -3.99 -5.90
C HIS A 3 3.53 -2.51 -5.83
N LEU A 4 3.47 -1.93 -4.63
CA LEU A 4 3.29 -0.50 -4.43
C LEU A 4 4.66 0.17 -4.36
N VAL A 5 4.85 1.14 -5.24
CA VAL A 5 6.03 1.97 -5.31
C VAL A 5 5.59 3.42 -5.44
N VAL A 6 6.23 4.30 -4.69
CA VAL A 6 6.10 5.74 -4.84
C VAL A 6 7.42 6.27 -5.38
N ARG A 7 7.32 7.15 -6.38
CA ARG A 7 8.45 7.90 -6.92
C ARG A 7 8.36 9.35 -6.47
N GLU A 8 9.51 9.97 -6.26
CA GLU A 8 9.55 11.39 -5.94
C GLU A 8 9.02 12.24 -7.12
N GLY A 9 8.19 13.24 -6.80
CA GLY A 9 7.56 14.14 -7.75
C GLY A 9 6.53 15.05 -7.08
N GLU A 10 5.74 15.75 -7.88
CA GLU A 10 4.73 16.74 -7.43
C GLU A 10 3.39 16.11 -6.98
N GLY A 11 3.36 14.79 -6.81
CA GLY A 11 2.16 14.05 -6.40
C GLY A 11 1.93 14.10 -4.89
N HIS A 12 0.75 13.64 -4.48
CA HIS A 12 0.42 13.41 -3.07
C HIS A 12 -0.23 12.04 -2.91
N CYS A 13 -0.05 11.43 -1.74
CA CYS A 13 -0.75 10.22 -1.35
C CYS A 13 -1.10 10.29 0.14
N ASN A 14 -2.22 9.68 0.51
CA ASN A 14 -2.55 9.49 1.90
C ASN A 14 -1.72 8.33 2.47
N GLY A 15 -1.34 8.44 3.73
CA GLY A 15 -0.55 7.44 4.45
C GLY A 15 -0.92 7.39 5.92
N VAL A 16 -0.28 6.48 6.64
CA VAL A 16 -0.42 6.34 8.09
C VAL A 16 0.94 6.58 8.72
N LEU A 17 0.99 7.52 9.67
CA LEU A 17 2.18 7.71 10.51
C LEU A 17 2.17 6.66 11.61
N ILE A 18 3.29 5.95 11.75
CA ILE A 18 3.47 4.92 12.77
C ILE A 18 4.61 5.37 13.66
N HIS A 19 4.30 5.61 14.94
CA HIS A 19 5.32 5.85 15.95
C HIS A 19 6.01 4.52 16.27
N ILE A 20 7.34 4.53 16.23
CA ILE A 20 8.18 3.35 16.47
C ILE A 20 9.31 3.70 17.42
N ASP A 21 9.82 2.70 18.14
CA ASP A 21 11.05 2.87 18.92
C ASP A 21 12.26 2.96 17.99
N ASP A 22 13.32 3.66 18.40
CA ASP A 22 14.54 3.84 17.59
C ASP A 22 15.12 2.51 17.10
N ASN A 23 15.07 1.48 17.94
CA ASN A 23 15.59 0.14 17.65
C ASN A 23 14.79 -0.60 16.57
N ALA A 24 13.56 -0.17 16.29
CA ALA A 24 12.71 -0.79 15.28
C ALA A 24 13.16 -0.41 13.87
N LEU A 25 13.83 0.73 13.68
CA LEU A 25 14.28 1.19 12.36
C LEU A 25 15.15 0.16 11.63
N GLU A 26 16.07 -0.50 12.34
CA GLU A 26 16.90 -1.56 11.75
C GLU A 26 16.06 -2.77 11.28
N VAL A 27 14.98 -3.10 12.00
CA VAL A 27 14.06 -4.16 11.62
C VAL A 27 13.29 -3.79 10.36
N PHE A 28 12.87 -2.53 10.22
CA PHE A 28 12.26 -2.02 9.00
C PHE A 28 13.24 -2.00 7.83
N ASP A 29 14.49 -1.59 8.04
CA ASP A 29 15.51 -1.59 6.98
C ASP A 29 15.73 -2.99 6.40
N ILE A 30 15.80 -4.02 7.25
CA ILE A 30 15.90 -5.42 6.82
C ILE A 30 14.63 -5.84 6.06
N ARG A 31 13.46 -5.43 6.55
CA ARG A 31 12.17 -5.82 5.98
C ARG A 31 11.93 -5.21 4.60
N GLU A 32 12.37 -3.98 4.40
CA GLU A 32 12.24 -3.17 3.19
C GLU A 32 13.51 -3.21 2.31
N ALA A 33 14.31 -4.27 2.45
CA ALA A 33 15.49 -4.49 1.60
C ALA A 33 15.13 -4.34 0.11
N GLY A 34 15.85 -3.46 -0.60
CA GLY A 34 15.58 -3.06 -1.98
C GLY A 34 14.91 -1.68 -2.13
N TYR A 35 14.46 -1.08 -1.02
CA TYR A 35 14.03 0.31 -0.96
C TYR A 35 15.10 1.19 -0.30
N GLN A 36 15.02 2.49 -0.57
CA GLN A 36 15.83 3.52 0.06
C GLN A 36 15.02 4.19 1.16
N ARG A 37 15.54 4.18 2.39
CA ARG A 37 14.98 4.96 3.49
C ARG A 37 15.36 6.43 3.30
N VAL A 38 14.36 7.30 3.17
CA VAL A 38 14.55 8.75 3.01
C VAL A 38 13.83 9.50 4.12
N PRO A 39 14.43 10.58 4.68
CA PRO A 39 13.73 11.46 5.59
C PRO A 39 12.65 12.24 4.83
N LEU A 40 11.51 12.47 5.48
CA LEU A 40 10.43 13.30 4.97
C LEU A 40 10.36 14.60 5.77
N GLU A 41 10.60 15.72 5.10
CA GLU A 41 10.54 17.05 5.71
C GLU A 41 9.12 17.37 6.20
N SER A 42 9.01 18.09 7.31
CA SER A 42 7.73 18.35 7.97
C SER A 42 6.75 19.15 7.11
N ASP A 43 7.25 20.01 6.23
CA ASP A 43 6.43 20.80 5.29
C ASP A 43 5.84 19.96 4.14
N ARG A 44 6.33 18.74 3.94
CA ARG A 44 5.78 17.73 3.01
C ARG A 44 4.74 16.83 3.67
N ILE A 45 4.42 17.05 4.95
CA ILE A 45 3.46 16.24 5.71
C ILE A 45 2.25 17.10 6.07
N GLN A 46 1.11 16.76 5.49
CA GLN A 46 -0.18 17.30 5.92
C GLN A 46 -0.88 16.29 6.85
N VAL A 47 -0.97 16.63 8.12
CA VAL A 47 -1.73 15.84 9.09
C VAL A 47 -3.23 16.08 8.90
N LEU A 48 -4.01 15.00 8.82
CA LEU A 48 -5.46 15.05 8.63
C LEU A 48 -6.24 15.08 9.97
N GLU A 49 -5.60 14.71 11.07
CA GLU A 49 -6.17 14.73 12.42
C GLU A 49 -5.90 16.09 13.10
N GLU A 50 -6.95 16.75 13.57
CA GLU A 50 -6.81 18.05 14.24
C GLU A 50 -6.05 17.91 15.57
N GLY A 51 -5.10 18.82 15.81
CA GLY A 51 -4.35 18.88 17.07
C GLY A 51 -3.20 17.86 17.17
N PHE A 52 -2.99 17.01 16.16
CA PHE A 52 -1.81 16.16 16.10
C PHE A 52 -0.62 16.91 15.49
N ALA A 53 0.50 16.89 16.20
CA ALA A 53 1.77 17.42 15.74
C ALA A 53 2.76 16.25 15.58
N VAL A 54 3.45 16.23 14.45
CA VAL A 54 4.55 15.28 14.23
C VAL A 54 5.69 15.67 15.16
N ASP A 55 6.03 14.78 16.09
CA ASP A 55 7.18 14.94 16.99
C ASP A 55 8.29 13.98 16.56
N GLY A 56 9.41 14.55 16.08
CA GLY A 56 10.56 13.80 15.60
C GLY A 56 10.61 13.56 14.09
N PRO A 57 11.66 12.85 13.61
CA PRO A 57 11.87 12.60 12.20
C PRO A 57 10.88 11.56 11.65
N VAL A 58 10.41 11.80 10.43
CA VAL A 58 9.60 10.85 9.67
C VAL A 58 10.43 10.26 8.54
N TYR A 59 10.31 8.96 8.33
CA TYR A 59 11.00 8.26 7.26
C TYR A 59 10.00 7.51 6.38
N VAL A 60 10.30 7.46 5.09
CA VAL A 60 9.57 6.64 4.11
C VAL A 60 10.56 5.78 3.32
N TYR A 61 10.09 4.66 2.80
CA TYR A 61 10.87 3.74 1.98
C TYR A 61 10.41 3.86 0.54
N VAL A 62 11.31 4.32 -0.34
CA VAL A 62 11.03 4.62 -1.75
C VAL A 62 11.94 3.82 -2.67
N THR A 63 11.55 3.67 -3.95
CA THR A 63 12.43 3.10 -4.96
C THR A 63 12.12 3.71 -6.33
N ASP A 64 13.17 3.95 -7.12
CA ASP A 64 13.04 4.37 -8.52
C ASP A 64 12.77 3.18 -9.45
N GLU A 65 12.98 1.95 -8.96
CA GLU A 65 12.71 0.73 -9.71
C GLU A 65 11.22 0.41 -9.72
N VAL A 66 10.55 0.81 -10.80
CA VAL A 66 9.15 0.44 -11.06
C VAL A 66 9.10 -0.72 -12.04
N ILE A 67 8.79 -1.90 -11.52
CA ILE A 67 8.51 -3.08 -12.35
C ILE A 67 7.00 -3.17 -12.55
N ALA A 68 6.54 -2.91 -13.76
CA ALA A 68 5.13 -3.02 -14.09
C ALA A 68 4.67 -4.50 -13.98
N PRO A 69 3.51 -4.78 -13.36
CA PRO A 69 2.95 -6.13 -13.34
C PRO A 69 2.64 -6.61 -14.76
N CYS A 70 2.68 -7.92 -14.97
CA CYS A 70 2.37 -8.53 -16.27
C CYS A 70 1.78 -9.92 -16.08
N SER A 71 1.38 -10.59 -17.15
CA SER A 71 0.76 -11.93 -17.02
C SER A 71 1.67 -12.98 -16.38
N HIS A 72 3.00 -12.81 -16.44
CA HIS A 72 3.97 -13.69 -15.76
C HIS A 72 4.17 -13.32 -14.28
N HIS A 73 3.89 -12.06 -13.92
CA HIS A 73 4.02 -11.52 -12.56
C HIS A 73 2.79 -10.65 -12.27
N PRO A 74 1.60 -11.27 -12.11
CA PRO A 74 0.36 -10.56 -11.84
C PRO A 74 0.35 -10.01 -10.41
N ILE A 75 -0.55 -9.07 -10.14
CA ILE A 75 -0.77 -8.56 -8.79
C ILE A 75 -1.59 -9.60 -8.01
N ALA A 76 -1.10 -10.02 -6.84
CA ALA A 76 -1.82 -10.93 -5.96
C ALA A 76 -3.03 -10.22 -5.30
N GLN A 77 -4.22 -10.83 -5.30
CA GLN A 77 -5.40 -10.25 -4.65
C GLN A 77 -5.22 -10.17 -3.13
N SER A 78 -4.54 -11.15 -2.51
CA SER A 78 -4.23 -11.12 -1.08
C SER A 78 -3.35 -9.93 -0.67
N TYR A 79 -2.51 -9.43 -1.58
CA TYR A 79 -1.74 -8.19 -1.41
C TYR A 79 -2.67 -6.97 -1.46
N VAL A 80 -3.52 -6.89 -2.49
CA VAL A 80 -4.51 -5.81 -2.65
C VAL A 80 -5.45 -5.75 -1.45
N ASP A 81 -5.93 -6.90 -0.98
CA ASP A 81 -6.79 -7.01 0.19
C ASP A 81 -6.10 -6.48 1.45
N THR A 82 -4.82 -6.83 1.66
CA THR A 82 -4.06 -6.37 2.82
C THR A 82 -3.93 -4.84 2.82
N VAL A 83 -3.64 -4.24 1.67
CA VAL A 83 -3.46 -2.79 1.55
C VAL A 83 -4.81 -2.07 1.74
N LEU A 84 -5.85 -2.49 1.01
CA LEU A 84 -7.14 -1.82 1.06
C LEU A 84 -7.87 -2.02 2.38
N ALA A 85 -7.73 -3.18 3.05
CA ALA A 85 -8.23 -3.36 4.41
C ALA A 85 -7.52 -2.43 5.41
N GLY A 86 -6.23 -2.16 5.19
CA GLY A 86 -5.48 -1.14 5.92
C GLY A 86 -6.10 0.25 5.76
N CYS A 87 -6.47 0.65 4.54
CA CYS A 87 -7.15 1.92 4.29
C CYS A 87 -8.56 1.95 4.90
N LEU A 88 -9.34 0.88 4.71
CA LEU A 88 -10.72 0.75 5.21
C LEU A 88 -10.83 0.84 6.73
N ARG A 89 -9.78 0.45 7.47
CA ARG A 89 -9.71 0.62 8.92
C ARG A 89 -9.85 2.08 9.36
N TYR A 90 -9.44 3.02 8.53
CA TYR A 90 -9.55 4.46 8.80
C TYR A 90 -10.79 5.05 8.14
N SER A 91 -10.99 4.82 6.84
CA SER A 91 -12.21 5.25 6.14
C SER A 91 -12.37 4.62 4.76
N ALA A 92 -13.61 4.60 4.26
CA ALA A 92 -13.91 4.26 2.87
C ALA A 92 -13.28 5.28 1.90
N ASP A 93 -13.27 6.56 2.25
CA ASP A 93 -12.70 7.63 1.43
C ASP A 93 -11.19 7.48 1.25
N PHE A 94 -10.47 6.97 2.25
CA PHE A 94 -9.04 6.67 2.11
C PHE A 94 -8.85 5.50 1.13
N ALA A 95 -9.60 4.41 1.25
CA ALA A 95 -9.52 3.29 0.32
C ALA A 95 -9.83 3.73 -1.13
N GLN A 96 -10.86 4.56 -1.32
CA GLN A 96 -11.21 5.10 -2.64
C GLN A 96 -10.13 6.04 -3.19
N SER A 97 -9.58 6.92 -2.34
CA SER A 97 -8.50 7.84 -2.74
C SER A 97 -7.25 7.06 -3.15
N PHE A 98 -6.91 6.00 -2.41
CA PHE A 98 -5.82 5.10 -2.75
C PHE A 98 -6.04 4.46 -4.13
N ILE A 99 -7.22 3.90 -4.39
CA ILE A 99 -7.55 3.31 -5.70
C ILE A 99 -7.41 4.35 -6.82
N ASN A 100 -7.98 5.54 -6.64
CA ASN A 100 -8.01 6.58 -7.68
C ASN A 100 -6.62 7.16 -7.98
N SER A 101 -5.74 7.25 -6.99
CA SER A 101 -4.38 7.81 -7.12
C SER A 101 -3.32 6.77 -7.46
N THR A 102 -3.63 5.48 -7.37
CA THR A 102 -2.70 4.39 -7.68
C THR A 102 -2.84 3.97 -9.13
N TYR A 103 -1.72 3.95 -9.86
CA TYR A 103 -1.67 3.43 -11.22
C TYR A 103 -1.48 1.91 -11.23
N GLY A 104 -1.87 1.28 -12.33
CA GLY A 104 -1.57 -0.14 -12.59
C GLY A 104 -2.74 -1.09 -12.41
N TRP A 105 -3.93 -0.61 -12.02
CA TRP A 105 -5.14 -1.45 -11.94
C TRP A 105 -5.55 -2.11 -13.26
N ARG A 106 -5.05 -1.62 -14.40
CA ARG A 106 -5.24 -2.25 -15.72
C ARG A 106 -4.42 -3.52 -15.93
N PHE A 107 -3.44 -3.80 -15.08
CA PHE A 107 -2.59 -4.98 -15.20
C PHE A 107 -3.26 -6.23 -14.59
N PRO A 108 -2.87 -7.42 -15.04
CA PRO A 108 -3.33 -8.70 -14.50
C PRO A 108 -3.34 -8.80 -12.98
N ARG A 109 -4.45 -9.31 -12.42
CA ARG A 109 -4.56 -9.75 -11.03
C ARG A 109 -4.83 -11.25 -10.96
N ILE A 110 -4.39 -11.90 -9.89
CA ILE A 110 -4.73 -13.30 -9.58
C ILE A 110 -5.52 -13.37 -8.28
N ASP A 111 -6.57 -14.18 -8.25
CA ASP A 111 -7.26 -14.52 -7.00
C ASP A 111 -6.50 -15.64 -6.28
N ASP A 112 -5.61 -15.26 -5.37
CA ASP A 112 -4.83 -16.17 -4.54
C ASP A 112 -5.40 -16.31 -3.13
N ARG A 113 -6.64 -15.86 -2.86
CA ARG A 113 -7.21 -15.81 -1.50
C ARG A 113 -7.25 -17.18 -0.78
N HIS A 114 -7.39 -18.27 -1.53
CA HIS A 114 -7.37 -19.63 -1.00
C HIS A 114 -5.96 -20.16 -0.70
N SER A 115 -4.93 -19.66 -1.39
CA SER A 115 -3.54 -20.05 -1.19
C SER A 115 -2.63 -18.83 -1.46
N PRO A 116 -2.53 -17.90 -0.48
CA PRO A 116 -1.89 -16.62 -0.71
C PRO A 116 -0.42 -16.76 -1.08
N VAL A 117 -0.02 -16.15 -2.20
CA VAL A 117 1.39 -16.03 -2.59
C VAL A 117 2.07 -14.88 -1.88
N TYR A 118 1.30 -13.87 -1.47
CA TYR A 118 1.81 -12.78 -0.64
C TYR A 118 2.02 -13.31 0.79
N GLN A 119 3.26 -13.30 1.27
CA GLN A 119 3.58 -13.92 2.57
C GLN A 119 3.14 -13.12 3.79
N ARG A 120 2.74 -11.87 3.62
CA ARG A 120 2.45 -10.93 4.70
C ARG A 120 0.98 -10.53 4.74
N VAL A 121 0.08 -11.47 4.41
CA VAL A 121 -1.37 -11.24 4.47
C VAL A 121 -1.75 -10.78 5.88
N ALA A 122 -2.39 -9.62 5.98
CA ALA A 122 -3.01 -9.20 7.23
C ALA A 122 -4.30 -10.01 7.46
N GLY A 123 -4.76 -10.09 8.71
CA GLY A 123 -6.10 -10.64 8.98
C GLY A 123 -7.18 -9.75 8.36
N VAL A 124 -7.57 -10.04 7.12
CA VAL A 124 -8.62 -9.31 6.39
C VAL A 124 -9.96 -9.99 6.63
N ALA A 125 -10.92 -9.22 7.18
CA ALA A 125 -12.26 -9.71 7.44
C ALA A 125 -13.05 -9.90 6.13
N ASP A 126 -13.99 -10.85 6.11
CA ASP A 126 -14.80 -11.13 4.91
C ASP A 126 -15.70 -9.94 4.50
N GLU A 127 -16.09 -9.10 5.46
CA GLU A 127 -16.80 -7.85 5.19
C GLU A 127 -15.94 -6.85 4.41
N ASP A 128 -14.64 -6.76 4.72
CA ASP A 128 -13.72 -5.88 4.00
C ASP A 128 -13.41 -6.44 2.62
N ARG A 129 -13.26 -7.76 2.48
CA ARG A 129 -13.14 -8.41 1.15
C ARG A 129 -14.32 -8.08 0.25
N SER A 130 -15.53 -8.16 0.79
CA SER A 130 -16.75 -7.84 0.06
C SER A 130 -16.79 -6.38 -0.39
N LYS A 131 -16.36 -5.44 0.47
CA LYS A 131 -16.23 -4.02 0.10
C LYS A 131 -15.14 -3.79 -0.94
N ILE A 132 -14.00 -4.46 -0.81
CA ILE A 132 -12.89 -4.39 -1.76
C ILE A 132 -13.33 -4.87 -3.14
N ASP A 133 -14.03 -6.00 -3.23
CA ASP A 133 -14.55 -6.52 -4.49
C ASP A 133 -15.52 -5.52 -5.16
N LEU A 134 -16.39 -4.87 -4.38
CA LEU A 134 -17.27 -3.81 -4.88
C LEU A 134 -16.49 -2.59 -5.38
N MET A 135 -15.48 -2.13 -4.62
CA MET A 135 -14.64 -0.99 -5.00
C MET A 135 -13.80 -1.26 -6.26
N LEU A 136 -13.52 -2.53 -6.55
CA LEU A 136 -12.68 -2.94 -7.68
C LEU A 136 -13.45 -3.46 -8.89
N ALA A 137 -14.79 -3.41 -8.86
CA ALA A 137 -15.68 -4.00 -9.88
C ALA A 137 -15.48 -3.42 -11.30
N ASP A 138 -15.01 -2.18 -11.41
CA ASP A 138 -14.76 -1.51 -12.69
C ASP A 138 -13.38 -1.81 -13.29
N PHE A 139 -12.50 -2.50 -12.55
CA PHE A 139 -11.19 -2.90 -13.04
C PHE A 139 -11.20 -4.31 -13.63
N PRO A 140 -10.24 -4.66 -14.50
CA PRO A 140 -10.15 -6.00 -15.08
C PRO A 140 -10.28 -7.10 -14.01
N ASN A 141 -11.07 -8.11 -14.36
CA ASN A 141 -11.19 -9.33 -13.57
C ASN A 141 -9.86 -10.10 -13.57
N TYR A 142 -9.80 -11.12 -12.72
CA TYR A 142 -8.64 -11.99 -12.61
C TYR A 142 -8.24 -12.58 -13.97
N ILE A 143 -6.94 -12.82 -14.16
CA ILE A 143 -6.53 -13.67 -15.26
C ILE A 143 -7.12 -15.07 -15.06
N GLU A 144 -7.73 -15.59 -16.12
CA GLU A 144 -8.10 -17.00 -16.17
C GLU A 144 -6.81 -17.83 -16.20
N ASN A 145 -6.73 -18.84 -15.34
CA ASN A 145 -5.62 -19.81 -15.34
C ASN A 145 -5.64 -20.65 -16.62
#